data_AF-A0A6B0V3E3-F1
#
_entry.id   AF-A0A6B0V3E3-F1
#
_cell.length_a   1.000
_cell.length_b   1.000
_cell.length_c   1.000
_cell.angle_alpha   90.00
_cell.angle_beta   90.00
_cell.angle_gamma   90.00
#
_symmetry.space_group_name_H-M   'P 1'
#
loop_
_entity.id
_entity.type
_entity.pdbx_description
1 polymer ?
#
loop_
_entity_poly.entity_id
_entity_poly.type
_entity_poly.pdbx_seq_one_letter_code
_entity_poly.pdbx_strand_id
1 'polypeptide(L)'
;MIRVSSLAFLAVAACLITDVCSKSEILDYEELFASGVEAYLDKRWEHCVRILENAVAIYAQHIDVTVKCRRHCGTANSALLVADCTKFEVYEALADEAACLQNCLREWQLVSVSEDTRRAFGERIPFQYLQKCYSKLGDAKKAASCAYTFLEYNPDHVLMTSYLERYVATPGNDPKDIVSLDQKKYQVCTHTRFSLPRNLSIKTLHISFQRF
;
A
#
# COMPACT_ATOMS: atom_id res chain seq x y z
N MET A 1 3.42 2.92 -74.75
CA MET A 1 4.42 3.34 -73.73
C MET A 1 3.71 4.18 -72.68
N ILE A 2 4.27 4.28 -71.48
CA ILE A 2 3.75 4.87 -70.22
C ILE A 2 3.16 3.80 -69.27
N ARG A 3 4.07 3.15 -68.55
CA ARG A 3 3.83 2.52 -67.24
C ARG A 3 4.01 3.61 -66.20
N VAL A 4 2.97 3.97 -65.44
CA VAL A 4 3.12 4.73 -64.19
C VAL A 4 2.87 3.76 -63.04
N SER A 5 3.94 3.48 -62.33
CA SER A 5 4.07 2.62 -61.16
C SER A 5 3.19 3.10 -60.00
N SER A 6 2.07 2.41 -59.78
CA SER A 6 1.09 2.70 -58.72
C SER A 6 1.46 2.04 -57.38
N LEU A 7 2.70 2.24 -56.92
CA LEU A 7 3.17 1.82 -55.59
C LEU A 7 3.09 2.95 -54.54
N ALA A 8 2.57 4.12 -54.91
CA ALA A 8 2.45 5.27 -54.00
C ALA A 8 1.13 5.30 -53.18
N PHE A 9 0.19 4.38 -53.43
CA PHE A 9 -1.11 4.36 -52.74
C PHE A 9 -1.17 3.49 -51.48
N LEU A 10 -0.13 2.71 -51.15
CA LEU A 10 -0.11 1.84 -49.98
C LEU A 10 0.59 2.43 -48.73
N ALA A 11 1.19 3.62 -48.83
CA ALA A 11 1.96 4.21 -47.73
C ALA A 11 1.23 5.30 -46.93
N VAL A 12 -0.01 5.67 -47.30
CA VAL A 12 -0.77 6.74 -46.63
C VAL A 12 -1.83 6.19 -45.65
N ALA A 13 -2.08 4.88 -45.65
CA ALA A 13 -3.03 4.23 -44.72
C ALA A 13 -2.37 3.54 -43.50
N ALA A 14 -1.04 3.64 -43.35
CA ALA A 14 -0.31 3.07 -42.21
C ALA A 14 0.01 4.11 -41.11
N CYS A 15 -0.51 5.33 -41.24
CA CYS A 15 -0.34 6.41 -40.26
C CYS A 15 -1.69 6.83 -39.65
N LEU A 16 -2.58 5.85 -39.38
CA LEU A 16 -3.51 6.00 -38.26
C LEU A 16 -2.71 5.70 -37.00
N ILE A 17 -1.98 6.75 -36.64
CA ILE A 17 -1.27 7.00 -35.40
C ILE A 17 -2.06 6.35 -34.29
N THR A 18 -1.56 5.23 -33.77
CA THR A 18 -1.85 4.82 -32.41
C THR A 18 -1.30 5.94 -31.54
N ASP A 19 -2.14 6.95 -31.30
CA ASP A 19 -1.96 7.90 -30.23
C ASP A 19 -2.23 7.12 -28.95
N VAL A 20 -1.29 6.22 -28.60
CA VAL A 20 -1.11 5.83 -27.22
C VAL A 20 -0.47 7.06 -26.60
N CYS A 21 -1.32 8.05 -26.32
CA CYS A 21 -1.07 9.00 -25.27
C CYS A 21 -0.89 8.13 -24.04
N SER A 22 0.35 7.75 -23.74
CA SER A 22 0.69 7.17 -22.46
C SER A 22 0.45 8.28 -21.46
N LYS A 23 -0.81 8.41 -21.01
CA LYS A 23 -1.06 8.89 -19.66
C LYS A 23 -0.10 8.08 -18.81
N SER A 24 0.78 8.76 -18.09
CA SER A 24 1.36 8.14 -16.91
C SER A 24 0.17 7.89 -15.98
N GLU A 25 -0.52 6.79 -16.22
CA GLU A 25 -1.64 6.34 -15.43
C GLU A 25 -1.00 5.92 -14.13
N ILE A 26 -1.14 6.77 -13.10
CA ILE A 26 -0.82 6.38 -11.74
C ILE A 26 -1.77 5.21 -11.48
N LEU A 27 -1.26 3.99 -11.64
CA LEU A 27 -2.08 2.81 -11.49
C LEU A 27 -2.61 2.83 -10.06
N ASP A 28 -3.93 2.79 -9.94
CA ASP A 28 -4.56 2.69 -8.64
C ASP A 28 -4.08 1.39 -7.98
N TYR A 29 -3.63 1.45 -6.73
CA TYR A 29 -3.22 0.27 -6.00
C TYR A 29 -4.38 -0.72 -5.80
N GLU A 30 -5.63 -0.29 -6.01
CA GLU A 30 -6.79 -1.18 -6.15
C GLU A 30 -6.65 -2.16 -7.31
N GLU A 31 -6.32 -1.69 -8.51
CA GLU A 31 -6.18 -2.54 -9.69
C GLU A 31 -5.00 -3.51 -9.54
N LEU A 32 -3.87 -2.99 -9.02
CA LEU A 32 -2.71 -3.82 -8.69
C LEU A 32 -3.09 -4.89 -7.67
N PHE A 33 -3.84 -4.53 -6.62
CA PHE A 33 -4.24 -5.48 -5.59
C PHE A 33 -5.16 -6.57 -6.17
N ALA A 34 -6.17 -6.19 -6.95
CA ALA A 34 -7.06 -7.13 -7.61
C ALA A 34 -6.28 -8.09 -8.54
N SER A 35 -5.40 -7.56 -9.39
CA SER A 35 -4.56 -8.36 -10.29
C SER A 35 -3.59 -9.27 -9.55
N GLY A 36 -3.05 -8.81 -8.42
CA GLY A 36 -2.16 -9.59 -7.57
C GLY A 36 -2.89 -10.76 -6.89
N VAL A 37 -4.12 -10.54 -6.43
CA VAL A 37 -4.99 -11.58 -5.87
C VAL A 37 -5.39 -12.59 -6.94
N GLU A 38 -5.73 -12.14 -8.15
CA GLU A 38 -6.00 -13.04 -9.29
C GLU A 38 -4.77 -13.91 -9.61
N ALA A 39 -3.58 -13.31 -9.68
CA ALA A 39 -2.35 -14.06 -9.88
C ALA A 39 -2.09 -15.11 -8.78
N TYR A 40 -2.48 -14.83 -7.54
CA TYR A 40 -2.45 -15.82 -6.45
C TYR A 40 -3.44 -16.97 -6.70
N LEU A 41 -4.68 -16.68 -7.09
CA LEU A 41 -5.70 -17.68 -7.40
C LEU A 41 -5.28 -18.58 -8.57
N ASP A 42 -4.64 -17.99 -9.58
CA ASP A 42 -4.06 -18.69 -10.75
C ASP A 42 -2.77 -19.46 -10.44
N LYS A 43 -2.29 -19.42 -9.20
CA LYS A 43 -1.04 -20.07 -8.77
C LYS A 43 0.21 -19.53 -9.47
N ARG A 44 0.16 -18.30 -10.00
CA ARG A 44 1.30 -17.60 -10.60
C ARG A 44 2.07 -16.85 -9.52
N TRP A 45 2.81 -17.59 -8.69
CA TRP A 45 3.40 -17.06 -7.45
C TRP A 45 4.38 -15.89 -7.65
N GLU A 46 5.27 -15.99 -8.63
CA GLU A 46 6.21 -14.90 -8.96
C GLU A 46 5.47 -13.64 -9.41
N HIS A 47 4.42 -13.82 -10.21
CA HIS A 47 3.57 -12.74 -10.69
C HIS A 47 2.78 -12.09 -9.55
N CYS A 48 2.22 -12.90 -8.65
CA CYS A 48 1.57 -12.46 -7.42
C CYS A 48 2.51 -11.57 -6.60
N VAL A 49 3.73 -12.04 -6.31
CA VAL A 49 4.71 -11.28 -5.52
C VAL A 49 5.00 -9.94 -6.19
N ARG A 50 5.39 -9.96 -7.47
CA ARG A 50 5.75 -8.75 -8.21
C ARG A 50 4.65 -7.70 -8.20
N ILE A 51 3.40 -8.12 -8.43
CA ILE A 51 2.27 -7.18 -8.49
C ILE A 51 1.89 -6.68 -7.09
N LEU A 52 1.81 -7.54 -6.10
CA LEU A 52 1.43 -7.14 -4.74
C LEU A 52 2.49 -6.28 -4.06
N GLU A 53 3.79 -6.53 -4.29
CA GLU A 53 4.86 -5.63 -3.84
C GLU A 53 4.68 -4.23 -4.43
N ASN A 54 4.33 -4.14 -5.72
CA ASN A 54 4.03 -2.87 -6.37
C ASN A 54 2.79 -2.20 -5.77
N ALA A 55 1.72 -2.97 -5.53
CA ALA A 55 0.50 -2.46 -4.91
C ALA A 55 0.78 -1.81 -3.54
N VAL A 56 1.56 -2.48 -2.70
CA VAL A 56 1.98 -1.97 -1.38
C VAL A 56 2.87 -0.74 -1.51
N ALA A 57 3.78 -0.70 -2.48
CA ALA A 57 4.64 0.45 -2.73
C ALA A 57 3.85 1.70 -3.15
N ILE A 58 2.90 1.56 -4.09
CA ILE A 58 2.02 2.64 -4.54
C ILE A 58 1.12 3.11 -3.39
N TYR A 59 0.56 2.19 -2.59
CA TYR A 59 -0.20 2.55 -1.40
C TYR A 59 0.64 3.39 -0.41
N ALA A 60 1.88 2.97 -0.12
CA ALA A 60 2.76 3.72 0.76
C ALA A 60 3.06 5.14 0.23
N GLN A 61 3.23 5.28 -1.09
CA GLN A 61 3.40 6.57 -1.75
C GLN A 61 2.13 7.43 -1.63
N HIS A 62 0.95 6.85 -1.83
CA HIS A 62 -0.33 7.54 -1.68
C HIS A 62 -0.51 8.11 -0.27
N ILE A 63 -0.22 7.32 0.76
CA ILE A 63 -0.27 7.76 2.17
C ILE A 63 0.76 8.87 2.43
N ASP A 64 1.97 8.73 1.90
CA ASP A 64 3.04 9.71 2.06
C ASP A 64 2.66 11.10 1.52
N VAL A 65 2.14 11.14 0.30
CA VAL A 65 1.67 12.37 -0.33
C VAL A 65 0.47 12.94 0.41
N THR A 66 -0.50 12.09 0.78
CA THR A 66 -1.70 12.51 1.52
C THR A 66 -1.34 13.18 2.84
N VAL A 67 -0.45 12.57 3.63
CA VAL A 67 -0.03 13.11 4.92
C VAL A 67 0.78 14.40 4.76
N LYS A 68 1.68 14.47 3.76
CA LYS A 68 2.43 15.69 3.46
C LYS A 68 1.51 16.85 3.07
N CYS A 69 0.56 16.61 2.17
CA CYS A 69 -0.41 17.62 1.75
C CYS A 69 -1.28 18.11 2.89
N ARG A 70 -1.84 17.21 3.70
CA ARG A 70 -2.66 17.58 4.87
C ARG A 70 -1.87 18.39 5.89
N ARG A 71 -0.61 18.03 6.16
CA ARG A 71 0.25 18.81 7.06
C ARG A 71 0.54 20.20 6.49
N HIS A 72 0.83 20.29 5.19
CA HIS A 72 1.15 21.56 4.55
C HIS A 72 -0.04 22.52 4.48
N CYS A 73 -1.23 22.02 4.13
CA CYS A 73 -2.44 22.83 4.02
C CYS A 73 -3.10 23.10 5.39
N GLY A 74 -3.02 22.16 6.34
CA GLY A 74 -3.69 22.27 7.64
C GLY A 74 -3.03 23.23 8.64
N THR A 75 -1.78 23.67 8.41
CA THR A 75 -1.11 24.64 9.30
C THR A 75 -1.73 26.03 9.26
N ALA A 76 -2.51 26.37 8.23
CA ALA A 76 -3.16 27.67 8.12
C ALA A 76 -4.41 27.79 9.02
N ASN A 77 -5.14 26.69 9.26
CA ASN A 77 -6.47 26.71 9.89
C ASN A 77 -6.49 26.43 11.40
N SER A 78 -5.44 25.83 11.96
CA SER A 78 -5.37 25.55 13.41
C SER A 78 -5.37 26.81 14.27
N ALA A 79 -4.93 27.94 13.74
CA ALA A 79 -4.94 29.24 14.41
C ALA A 79 -6.34 29.90 14.46
N LEU A 80 -7.19 29.66 13.45
CA LEU A 80 -8.51 30.27 13.32
C LEU A 80 -9.59 29.60 14.19
N LEU A 81 -9.42 28.32 14.54
CA LEU A 81 -10.34 27.60 15.44
C LEU A 81 -10.14 27.95 16.94
N VAL A 82 -9.05 28.64 17.27
CA VAL A 82 -8.68 29.02 18.65
C VAL A 82 -8.99 30.49 18.94
N ALA A 83 -9.26 31.30 17.91
CA ALA A 83 -9.59 32.72 18.02
C ALA A 83 -11.12 32.97 17.99
N ASP A 84 -11.57 34.08 18.56
CA ASP A 84 -12.94 34.62 18.40
C ASP A 84 -13.14 35.10 16.96
N CYS A 85 -13.28 34.15 16.03
CA CYS A 85 -13.45 34.41 14.61
C CYS A 85 -14.93 34.55 14.25
N THR A 86 -15.20 35.40 13.27
CA THR A 86 -16.52 35.47 12.64
C THR A 86 -16.78 34.23 11.79
N LYS A 87 -18.06 33.88 11.63
CA LYS A 87 -18.49 32.75 10.79
C LYS A 87 -17.93 32.82 9.35
N PHE A 88 -17.72 34.02 8.83
CA PHE A 88 -17.21 34.24 7.47
C PHE A 88 -15.72 33.88 7.34
N GLU A 89 -14.88 34.31 8.29
CA GLU A 89 -13.44 34.01 8.31
C GLU A 89 -13.17 32.50 8.40
N VAL A 90 -14.01 31.76 9.14
CA VAL A 90 -13.93 30.30 9.22
C VAL A 90 -14.25 29.64 7.86
N TYR A 91 -15.24 30.14 7.11
CA TYR A 91 -15.55 29.58 5.79
C TYR A 91 -14.48 29.88 4.75
N GLU A 92 -13.89 31.08 4.77
CA GLU A 92 -12.80 31.47 3.89
C GLU A 92 -11.57 30.58 4.12
N ALA A 93 -11.20 30.39 5.39
CA ALA A 93 -10.15 29.48 5.82
C ALA A 93 -10.38 28.02 5.36
N LEU A 94 -11.61 27.51 5.49
CA LEU A 94 -11.95 26.16 5.01
C LEU A 94 -11.89 26.06 3.48
N ALA A 95 -12.31 27.10 2.76
CA ALA A 95 -12.24 27.14 1.30
C ALA A 95 -10.78 27.16 0.81
N ASP A 96 -9.92 27.93 1.46
CA ASP A 96 -8.48 27.99 1.14
C ASP A 96 -7.76 26.66 1.40
N GLU A 97 -8.04 26.01 2.54
CA GLU A 97 -7.50 24.68 2.82
C GLU A 97 -7.97 23.65 1.78
N ALA A 98 -9.26 23.68 1.41
CA ALA A 98 -9.78 22.82 0.37
C ALA A 98 -9.09 23.07 -0.98
N ALA A 99 -8.90 24.33 -1.38
CA ALA A 99 -8.20 24.69 -2.62
C ALA A 99 -6.72 24.25 -2.59
N CYS A 100 -6.04 24.40 -1.45
CA CYS A 100 -4.68 23.91 -1.25
C CYS A 100 -4.61 22.39 -1.40
N LEU A 101 -5.51 21.65 -0.75
CA LEU A 101 -5.55 20.19 -0.82
C LEU A 101 -5.82 19.70 -2.24
N GLN A 102 -6.76 20.32 -2.95
CA GLN A 102 -7.04 20.00 -4.35
C GLN A 102 -5.81 20.19 -5.24
N ASN A 103 -5.06 21.27 -5.04
CA ASN A 103 -3.84 21.51 -5.80
C ASN A 103 -2.71 20.55 -5.41
N CYS A 104 -2.52 20.27 -4.13
CA CYS A 104 -1.45 19.40 -3.64
C CYS A 104 -1.66 17.93 -4.04
N LEU A 105 -2.91 17.47 -4.03
CA LEU A 105 -3.27 16.10 -4.40
C LEU A 105 -3.58 15.93 -5.89
N ARG A 106 -3.30 16.93 -6.75
CA ARG A 106 -3.69 16.93 -8.17
C ARG A 106 -3.33 15.65 -8.92
N GLU A 107 -2.11 15.14 -8.71
CA GLU A 107 -1.66 13.89 -9.34
C GLU A 107 -2.41 12.66 -8.80
N TRP A 108 -2.91 12.72 -7.58
CA TRP A 108 -3.63 11.64 -6.90
C TRP A 108 -5.16 11.82 -6.94
N GLN A 109 -5.67 12.89 -7.56
CA GLN A 109 -7.12 13.14 -7.70
C GLN A 109 -7.84 12.04 -8.49
N LEU A 110 -7.11 11.35 -9.37
CA LEU A 110 -7.64 10.26 -10.20
C LEU A 110 -7.61 8.90 -9.51
N VAL A 111 -6.88 8.77 -8.39
CA VAL A 111 -6.84 7.54 -7.59
C VAL A 111 -8.13 7.47 -6.78
N SER A 112 -9.08 6.66 -7.26
CA SER A 112 -10.39 6.49 -6.65
C SER A 112 -10.53 5.06 -6.16
N VAL A 113 -10.05 4.86 -4.93
CA VAL A 113 -10.01 3.55 -4.30
C VAL A 113 -11.32 3.31 -3.56
N SER A 114 -11.92 2.13 -3.71
CA SER A 114 -13.09 1.70 -2.95
C SER A 114 -12.83 1.64 -1.44
N GLU A 115 -13.88 1.78 -0.63
CA GLU A 115 -13.75 1.63 0.83
C GLU A 115 -13.26 0.24 1.24
N ASP A 116 -13.62 -0.80 0.49
CA ASP A 116 -13.19 -2.17 0.74
C ASP A 116 -11.68 -2.31 0.54
N THR A 117 -11.14 -1.77 -0.56
CA THR A 117 -9.69 -1.76 -0.78
C THR A 117 -8.98 -0.91 0.28
N ARG A 118 -9.51 0.27 0.65
CA ARG A 118 -8.92 1.06 1.74
C ARG A 118 -8.88 0.28 3.05
N ARG A 119 -9.96 -0.44 3.39
CA ARG A 119 -10.01 -1.31 4.58
C ARG A 119 -9.00 -2.43 4.48
N ALA A 120 -8.91 -3.12 3.34
CA ALA A 120 -7.97 -4.20 3.11
C ALA A 120 -6.51 -3.75 3.32
N PHE A 121 -6.13 -2.58 2.77
CA PHE A 121 -4.81 -1.98 3.01
C PHE A 121 -4.65 -1.45 4.44
N GLY A 122 -5.72 -0.96 5.07
CA GLY A 122 -5.80 -0.62 6.49
C GLY A 122 -5.44 -1.79 7.42
N GLU A 123 -5.99 -2.96 7.12
CA GLU A 123 -5.81 -4.23 7.84
C GLU A 123 -4.60 -5.04 7.33
N ARG A 124 -3.82 -4.49 6.41
CA ARG A 124 -2.58 -5.11 5.88
C ARG A 124 -2.83 -6.44 5.15
N ILE A 125 -4.03 -6.64 4.61
CA ILE A 125 -4.43 -7.81 3.81
C ILE A 125 -3.48 -8.08 2.63
N PRO A 126 -2.93 -7.10 1.90
CA PRO A 126 -1.91 -7.38 0.88
C PRO A 126 -0.71 -8.18 1.41
N PHE A 127 -0.27 -7.94 2.65
CA PHE A 127 0.80 -8.71 3.27
C PHE A 127 0.38 -10.15 3.59
N GLN A 128 -0.91 -10.40 3.87
CA GLN A 128 -1.44 -11.76 4.00
C GLN A 128 -1.32 -12.54 2.68
N TYR A 129 -1.61 -11.90 1.54
CA TYR A 129 -1.44 -12.53 0.22
C TYR A 129 0.04 -12.68 -0.16
N LEU A 130 0.87 -11.65 0.07
CA LEU A 130 2.32 -11.73 -0.14
C LEU A 130 2.95 -12.88 0.67
N GLN A 131 2.56 -13.03 1.94
CA GLN A 131 2.98 -14.14 2.79
C GLN A 131 2.68 -15.49 2.14
N LYS A 132 1.45 -15.69 1.63
CA LYS A 132 1.06 -16.92 0.94
C LYS A 132 1.90 -17.14 -0.32
N CYS A 133 2.13 -16.10 -1.12
CA CYS A 133 2.90 -16.21 -2.37
C CYS A 133 4.39 -16.51 -2.13
N TYR A 134 5.05 -15.82 -1.19
CA TYR A 134 6.43 -16.16 -0.80
C TYR A 134 6.55 -17.55 -0.21
N SER A 135 5.58 -17.98 0.60
CA SER A 135 5.57 -19.33 1.13
C SER A 135 5.50 -20.39 0.03
N LYS A 136 4.84 -20.11 -1.10
CA LYS A 136 4.78 -21.02 -2.25
C LYS A 136 6.08 -21.02 -3.08
N LEU A 137 6.83 -19.93 -3.04
CA LEU A 137 8.16 -19.83 -3.65
C LEU A 137 9.28 -20.37 -2.76
N GLY A 138 8.98 -20.79 -1.52
CA GLY A 138 9.97 -21.28 -0.56
C GLY A 138 10.78 -20.18 0.14
N ASP A 139 10.44 -18.91 -0.06
CA ASP A 139 11.08 -17.78 0.62
C ASP A 139 10.47 -17.59 2.02
N ALA A 140 10.88 -18.45 2.96
CA ALA A 140 10.38 -18.45 4.31
C ALA A 140 10.71 -17.15 5.07
N LYS A 141 11.86 -16.51 4.75
CA LYS A 141 12.27 -15.24 5.36
C LYS A 141 11.33 -14.10 4.98
N LYS A 142 11.05 -13.91 3.69
CA LYS A 142 10.09 -12.88 3.25
C LYS A 142 8.66 -13.22 3.68
N ALA A 143 8.28 -14.50 3.66
CA ALA A 143 6.97 -14.92 4.18
C ALA A 143 6.80 -14.56 5.66
N ALA A 144 7.85 -14.75 6.47
CA ALA A 144 7.87 -14.35 7.87
C ALA A 144 7.72 -12.83 8.06
N SER A 145 8.47 -12.02 7.31
CA SER A 145 8.35 -10.55 7.38
C SER A 145 6.96 -10.06 6.98
N CYS A 146 6.33 -10.68 5.99
CA CYS A 146 4.94 -10.39 5.61
C CYS A 146 3.95 -10.79 6.72
N ALA A 147 4.10 -11.99 7.29
CA ALA A 147 3.27 -12.46 8.40
C ALA A 147 3.38 -11.55 9.62
N TYR A 148 4.61 -11.14 9.96
CA TYR A 148 4.90 -10.21 11.05
C TYR A 148 4.23 -8.85 10.81
N THR A 149 4.38 -8.29 9.61
CA THR A 149 3.76 -7.01 9.23
C THR A 149 2.23 -7.06 9.32
N PHE A 150 1.61 -8.18 8.93
CA PHE A 150 0.16 -8.38 9.07
C PHE A 150 -0.27 -8.44 10.54
N LEU A 151 0.47 -9.17 11.38
CA LEU A 151 0.17 -9.33 12.81
C LEU A 151 0.31 -8.05 13.63
N GLU A 152 1.12 -7.07 13.17
CA GLU A 152 1.19 -5.76 13.82
C GLU A 152 -0.17 -5.04 13.86
N TYR A 153 -1.07 -5.34 12.91
CA TYR A 153 -2.41 -4.77 12.83
C TYR A 153 -3.53 -5.77 13.18
N ASN A 154 -3.20 -7.05 13.26
CA ASN A 154 -4.15 -8.15 13.49
C ASN A 154 -3.58 -9.13 14.53
N PRO A 155 -3.34 -8.69 15.78
CA PRO A 155 -2.59 -9.46 16.78
C PRO A 155 -3.25 -10.79 17.16
N ASP A 156 -4.58 -10.86 17.10
CA ASP A 156 -5.36 -12.03 17.50
C ASP A 156 -5.56 -13.06 16.37
N HIS A 157 -4.93 -12.84 15.20
CA HIS A 157 -5.12 -13.71 14.04
C HIS A 157 -4.32 -15.02 14.18
N VAL A 158 -4.93 -15.99 14.86
CA VAL A 158 -4.38 -17.31 15.23
C VAL A 158 -3.61 -18.01 14.11
N LEU A 159 -4.19 -18.07 12.90
CA LEU A 159 -3.59 -18.79 11.78
C LEU A 159 -2.27 -18.15 11.32
N MET A 160 -2.18 -16.82 11.36
CA MET A 160 -0.97 -16.10 10.93
C MET A 160 0.12 -16.22 11.98
N THR A 161 -0.23 -16.19 13.27
CA THR A 161 0.69 -16.48 14.38
C THR A 161 1.33 -17.85 14.22
N SER A 162 0.53 -18.88 13.95
CA SER A 162 1.05 -20.24 13.70
C SER A 162 1.98 -20.31 12.47
N TYR A 163 1.69 -19.54 11.41
CA TYR A 163 2.58 -19.46 10.24
C TYR A 163 3.90 -18.79 10.57
N LEU A 164 3.87 -17.66 11.28
CA LEU A 164 5.07 -16.94 11.70
C LEU A 164 5.97 -17.81 12.59
N GLU A 165 5.40 -18.49 13.58
CA GLU A 165 6.13 -19.43 14.45
C GLU A 165 6.84 -20.53 13.64
N ARG A 166 6.16 -21.08 12.63
CA ARG A 166 6.73 -22.09 11.74
C ARG A 166 7.87 -21.54 10.88
N TYR A 167 7.75 -20.32 10.36
CA TYR A 167 8.81 -19.70 9.57
C TYR A 167 10.04 -19.38 10.41
N VAL A 168 9.85 -18.91 11.64
CA VAL A 168 10.93 -18.65 12.59
C VAL A 168 11.66 -19.93 12.98
N ALA A 169 10.93 -21.05 13.11
CA ALA A 169 11.53 -22.35 13.42
C ALA A 169 12.27 -23.00 12.24
N THR A 170 12.19 -22.43 11.02
CA THR A 170 12.83 -22.99 9.83
C THR A 170 14.35 -22.76 9.89
N PRO A 171 15.19 -23.80 9.74
CA PRO A 171 16.65 -23.64 9.73
C PRO A 171 17.11 -22.64 8.68
N GLY A 172 17.96 -21.69 9.07
CA GLY A 172 18.47 -20.64 8.19
C GLY A 172 17.68 -19.32 8.22
N ASN A 173 16.53 -19.27 8.89
CA ASN A 173 15.85 -18.01 9.18
C ASN A 173 16.28 -17.48 10.56
N ASP A 174 17.07 -16.41 10.61
CA ASP A 174 17.36 -15.71 11.87
C ASP A 174 16.15 -14.83 12.24
N PRO A 175 15.59 -14.93 13.47
CA PRO A 175 14.53 -14.02 13.93
C PRO A 175 14.86 -12.53 13.75
N LYS A 176 16.14 -12.14 13.79
CA LYS A 176 16.58 -10.74 13.59
C LYS A 176 16.38 -10.23 12.18
N ASP A 177 16.28 -11.13 11.22
CA ASP A 177 16.09 -10.81 9.81
C ASP A 177 14.61 -10.59 9.45
N ILE A 178 13.70 -10.88 10.37
CA ILE A 178 12.27 -10.64 10.23
C ILE A 178 11.99 -9.21 10.64
N VAL A 179 11.51 -8.41 9.69
CA VAL A 179 11.29 -6.98 9.86
C VAL A 179 9.87 -6.61 9.47
N SER A 180 9.33 -5.56 10.10
CA SER A 180 8.12 -4.91 9.59
C SER A 180 8.43 -4.29 8.23
N LEU A 181 7.58 -4.61 7.26
CA LEU A 181 7.63 -4.06 5.91
C LEU A 181 6.74 -2.82 5.78
N ASP A 182 5.95 -2.49 6.81
CA ASP A 182 5.10 -1.30 6.81
C ASP A 182 5.91 -0.07 7.21
N GLN A 183 5.86 0.97 6.37
CA GLN A 183 6.60 2.20 6.62
C GLN A 183 5.84 3.08 7.61
N LYS A 184 6.10 2.92 8.91
CA LYS A 184 5.50 3.70 10.01
C LYS A 184 5.93 5.19 10.06
N LYS A 185 6.30 5.80 8.92
CA LYS A 185 6.84 7.17 8.83
C LYS A 185 5.97 8.24 9.47
N TYR A 186 4.67 8.00 9.58
CA TYR A 186 3.68 8.95 10.08
C TYR A 186 2.99 8.51 11.37
N GLN A 187 3.36 7.35 11.93
CA GLN A 187 2.90 6.89 13.23
C GLN A 187 3.89 7.35 14.30
N VAL A 188 3.87 8.64 14.62
CA VAL A 188 4.46 9.15 15.86
C VAL A 188 3.32 9.71 16.71
N CYS A 189 3.30 9.26 17.97
CA CYS A 189 2.29 9.47 19.02
C CYS A 189 1.11 8.49 19.02
N THR A 190 1.31 7.27 19.58
CA THR A 190 0.93 6.92 20.96
C THR A 190 1.31 5.46 21.27
N HIS A 191 1.93 5.23 22.44
CA HIS A 191 2.23 3.95 23.10
C HIS A 191 3.42 3.09 22.62
N THR A 192 4.48 3.14 23.44
CA THR A 192 5.40 2.06 23.88
C THR A 192 6.00 1.10 22.85
N ARG A 193 7.34 1.10 22.80
CA ARG A 193 8.21 0.07 22.19
C ARG A 193 7.58 -1.33 22.17
N PHE A 194 7.06 -1.74 21.03
CA PHE A 194 7.01 -3.16 20.68
C PHE A 194 8.42 -3.59 20.29
N SER A 195 9.24 -3.86 21.29
CA SER A 195 10.41 -4.71 21.10
C SER A 195 9.92 -6.15 20.99
N LEU A 196 10.27 -6.83 19.89
CA LEU A 196 10.22 -8.29 19.80
C LEU A 196 10.66 -8.88 21.15
N PRO A 197 9.84 -9.73 21.80
CA PRO A 197 10.19 -10.26 23.11
C PRO A 197 11.50 -11.04 22.97
N ARG A 198 12.50 -10.60 23.76
CA ARG A 198 13.89 -11.10 23.72
C ARG A 198 14.05 -12.56 24.17
N ASN A 199 12.95 -13.29 24.35
CA ASN A 199 12.89 -14.69 24.70
C ASN A 199 11.69 -15.34 24.00
N LEU A 200 11.89 -15.83 22.78
CA LEU A 200 11.07 -16.93 22.27
C LEU A 200 11.44 -18.18 23.08
N SER A 201 10.78 -18.39 24.21
CA SER A 201 10.73 -19.70 24.85
C SER A 201 9.30 -20.23 24.75
N ILE A 202 9.20 -21.44 24.20
CA ILE A 202 8.04 -22.10 23.59
C ILE A 202 6.93 -22.49 24.61
N LYS A 203 6.77 -21.78 25.74
CA LYS A 203 5.84 -22.22 26.82
C LYS A 203 4.93 -21.17 27.46
N THR A 204 4.89 -19.91 27.03
CA THR A 204 4.07 -18.87 27.71
C THR A 204 2.91 -18.35 26.86
N LEU A 205 2.33 -19.18 25.99
CA LEU A 205 1.19 -18.79 25.14
C LEU A 205 -0.18 -19.04 25.79
N HIS A 206 -0.27 -19.09 27.13
CA HIS A 206 -1.54 -19.42 27.79
C HIS A 206 -1.95 -18.55 28.99
N ILE A 207 -1.26 -17.44 29.33
CA ILE A 207 -1.60 -16.70 30.57
C ILE A 207 -1.76 -15.17 30.45
N SER A 208 -1.45 -14.52 29.32
CA SER A 208 -1.49 -13.04 29.25
C SER A 208 -2.59 -12.46 28.35
N PHE A 209 -3.79 -13.04 28.37
CA PHE A 209 -4.97 -12.54 27.61
C PHE A 209 -6.18 -12.33 28.52
N GLN A 210 -6.02 -11.55 29.58
CA GLN A 210 -7.13 -10.89 30.29
C GLN A 210 -6.63 -9.55 30.85
N ARG A 211 -7.37 -8.47 30.53
CA ARG A 211 -7.09 -7.04 30.77
C ARG A 211 -6.10 -6.49 29.74
N PHE A 212 -6.48 -5.58 28.84
CA PHE A 212 -7.43 -4.48 28.87
C PHE A 212 -8.17 -4.38 27.55
#